data_AF-A0A9J7A901-F1
#
_entry.id   AF-A0A9J7A901-F1
#
_cell.length_a   1.000
_cell.length_b   1.000
_cell.length_c   1.000
_cell.angle_alpha   90.00
_cell.angle_beta   90.00
_cell.angle_gamma   90.00
#
_symmetry.space_group_name_H-M   'P 1'
#
loop_
_entity.id
_entity.type
_entity.pdbx_description
1 polymer ?
#
loop_
_entity_poly.entity_id
_entity_poly.type
_entity_poly.pdbx_seq_one_letter_code
_entity_poly.pdbx_strand_id
1 'polypeptide(L)'
;MSEIEKLVNGFELWDERFAPLEALNSPAELQGMLCGRLCGTPLNEADWLRLVSDFMALTDEPDQATTDALLDFLKQTRGQLGGEGFSFVLLLPDDDQSMSERVEALSQWCHGFLSGFGASGAVEQGEVNPDIADTLEDFSAIVQIESDDNDAASAESDFIEVAEYVRMSALTLYQAFHGSDNPAPISPDSGTLH
;
A
#
# COMPACT_ATOMS: atom_id res chain seq x y z
N MET A 1 13.56 6.26 9.59
CA MET A 1 14.28 5.47 8.56
C MET A 1 15.73 5.94 8.55
N SER A 2 16.69 5.04 8.56
CA SER A 2 18.10 5.43 8.37
C SER A 2 18.37 5.78 6.90
N GLU A 3 19.37 6.64 6.61
CA GLU A 3 19.78 6.93 5.22
C GLU A 3 20.11 5.67 4.42
N ILE A 4 20.56 4.60 5.10
CA ILE A 4 20.87 3.31 4.49
C ILE A 4 19.61 2.59 4.01
N GLU A 5 18.48 2.74 4.70
CA GLU A 5 17.21 2.11 4.29
C GLU A 5 16.57 2.86 3.11
N LYS A 6 16.66 4.20 3.09
CA LYS A 6 16.29 5.01 1.91
C LYS A 6 17.07 4.57 0.68
N LEU A 7 18.37 4.30 0.84
CA LEU A 7 19.25 3.88 -0.25
C LEU A 7 18.99 2.45 -0.78
N VAL A 8 18.27 1.60 -0.05
CA VAL A 8 18.08 0.17 -0.42
C VAL A 8 16.65 -0.14 -0.87
N ASN A 9 15.65 0.65 -0.47
CA ASN A 9 14.25 0.45 -0.82
C ASN A 9 13.54 1.75 -1.23
N GLY A 10 14.29 2.79 -1.61
CA GLY A 10 13.74 4.07 -2.05
C GLY A 10 12.98 3.96 -3.38
N PHE A 11 12.12 4.94 -3.63
CA PHE A 11 11.28 4.99 -4.84
C PHE A 11 12.15 5.00 -6.10
N GLU A 12 13.20 5.84 -6.12
CA GLU A 12 14.10 6.06 -7.25
C GLU A 12 14.86 4.77 -7.61
N LEU A 13 15.25 3.98 -6.61
CA LEU A 13 15.92 2.70 -6.86
C LEU A 13 14.99 1.69 -7.55
N TRP A 14 13.72 1.66 -7.15
CA TRP A 14 12.74 0.81 -7.81
C TRP A 14 12.40 1.30 -9.20
N ASP A 15 12.32 2.62 -9.39
CA ASP A 15 12.11 3.24 -10.69
C ASP A 15 13.25 2.88 -11.66
N GLU A 16 14.51 3.03 -11.23
CA GLU A 16 15.70 2.62 -11.99
C GLU A 16 15.71 1.12 -12.29
N ARG A 17 15.24 0.28 -11.35
CA ARG A 17 15.16 -1.17 -11.52
C ARG A 17 14.11 -1.59 -12.55
N PHE A 18 13.00 -0.86 -12.63
CA PHE A 18 11.90 -1.16 -13.55
C PHE A 18 12.08 -0.52 -14.93
N ALA A 19 12.87 0.55 -15.06
CA ALA A 19 13.09 1.23 -16.33
C ALA A 19 13.54 0.30 -17.49
N PRO A 20 14.46 -0.67 -17.31
CA PRO A 20 14.85 -1.60 -18.38
C PRO A 20 13.76 -2.60 -18.77
N LEU A 21 12.75 -2.79 -17.92
CA LEU A 21 11.64 -3.73 -18.13
C LEU A 21 10.41 -3.04 -18.74
N GLU A 22 10.54 -1.75 -19.08
CA GLU A 22 9.48 -0.89 -19.64
C GLU A 22 8.19 -0.95 -18.82
N ALA A 23 8.32 -1.00 -17.50
CA ALA A 23 7.18 -1.13 -16.62
C ALA A 23 6.20 0.03 -16.81
N LEU A 24 4.92 -0.30 -16.93
CA LEU A 24 3.86 0.67 -17.22
C LEU A 24 3.50 1.51 -15.99
N ASN A 25 3.51 0.88 -14.82
CA ASN A 25 3.06 1.46 -13.57
C ASN A 25 4.25 1.85 -12.69
N SER A 26 4.04 2.78 -11.76
CA SER A 26 5.12 3.27 -10.90
C SER A 26 5.43 2.33 -9.74
N PRO A 27 6.61 2.47 -9.10
CA PRO A 27 6.90 1.78 -7.84
C PRO A 27 5.85 2.03 -6.74
N ALA A 28 5.34 3.26 -6.66
CA ALA A 28 4.30 3.66 -5.71
C ALA A 28 3.03 2.84 -5.94
N GLU A 29 2.60 2.75 -7.19
CA GLU A 29 1.44 1.97 -7.60
C GLU A 29 1.59 0.47 -7.28
N LEU A 30 2.79 -0.09 -7.52
CA LEU A 30 3.10 -1.47 -7.18
C LEU A 30 2.99 -1.74 -5.68
N GLN A 31 3.52 -0.84 -4.84
CA GLN A 31 3.41 -0.98 -3.38
C GLN A 31 1.95 -0.92 -2.94
N GLY A 32 1.19 0.04 -3.45
CA GLY A 32 -0.25 0.14 -3.21
C GLY A 32 -0.95 -1.17 -3.55
N MET A 33 -0.72 -1.69 -4.76
CA MET A 33 -1.28 -2.97 -5.22
C MET A 33 -0.95 -4.12 -4.29
N LEU A 34 0.30 -4.24 -3.86
CA LEU A 34 0.69 -5.27 -2.91
C LEU A 34 -0.05 -5.12 -1.57
N CYS A 35 -0.13 -3.91 -1.01
CA CYS A 35 -0.84 -3.64 0.25
C CYS A 35 -2.33 -4.02 0.17
N GLY A 36 -3.01 -3.61 -0.89
CA GLY A 36 -4.41 -4.00 -1.13
C GLY A 36 -4.56 -5.51 -1.32
N ARG A 37 -3.67 -6.14 -2.09
CA ARG A 37 -3.68 -7.59 -2.34
C ARG A 37 -3.48 -8.39 -1.06
N LEU A 38 -2.66 -7.88 -0.15
CA LEU A 38 -2.37 -8.50 1.15
C LEU A 38 -3.54 -8.40 2.13
N CYS A 39 -4.59 -7.63 1.87
CA CYS A 39 -5.78 -7.57 2.75
C CYS A 39 -6.66 -8.83 2.66
N GLY A 40 -6.53 -9.65 1.61
CA GLY A 40 -7.43 -10.80 1.39
C GLY A 40 -6.72 -12.14 1.54
N THR A 41 -6.97 -13.03 0.58
CA THR A 41 -6.41 -14.39 0.55
C THR A 41 -4.87 -14.41 0.64
N PRO A 42 -4.26 -15.41 1.28
CA PRO A 42 -2.81 -15.54 1.34
C PRO A 42 -2.16 -15.48 -0.04
N LEU A 43 -1.10 -14.67 -0.16
CA LEU A 43 -0.31 -14.51 -1.38
C LEU A 43 1.04 -15.23 -1.24
N ASN A 44 1.30 -16.23 -2.08
CA ASN A 44 2.61 -16.89 -2.13
C ASN A 44 3.56 -16.19 -3.12
N GLU A 45 4.84 -16.56 -3.08
CA GLU A 45 5.91 -15.93 -3.89
C GLU A 45 5.70 -16.10 -5.41
N ALA A 46 5.20 -17.25 -5.86
CA ALA A 46 4.98 -17.50 -7.29
C ALA A 46 3.81 -16.66 -7.83
N ASP A 47 2.70 -16.60 -7.09
CA ASP A 47 1.56 -15.76 -7.43
C ASP A 47 1.91 -14.28 -7.39
N TRP A 48 2.77 -13.86 -6.45
CA TRP A 48 3.28 -12.50 -6.38
C TRP A 48 4.06 -12.11 -7.65
N LEU A 49 5.04 -12.91 -8.06
CA LEU A 49 5.82 -12.61 -9.27
C LEU A 49 4.95 -12.55 -10.53
N ARG A 50 3.93 -13.41 -10.61
CA ARG A 50 2.95 -13.35 -11.71
C ARG A 50 2.14 -12.06 -11.67
N LEU A 51 1.65 -11.66 -10.49
CA LEU A 51 0.93 -10.40 -10.33
C LEU A 51 1.79 -9.20 -10.69
N VAL A 52 3.08 -9.18 -10.32
CA VAL A 52 4.00 -8.11 -10.73
C VAL A 52 4.10 -8.04 -12.25
N SER A 53 4.32 -9.17 -12.91
CA SER A 53 4.43 -9.22 -14.38
C SER A 53 3.15 -8.73 -15.07
N ASP A 54 1.98 -9.18 -14.60
CA ASP A 54 0.68 -8.81 -15.15
C ASP A 54 0.37 -7.33 -14.88
N PHE A 55 0.56 -6.87 -13.64
CA PHE A 55 0.19 -5.52 -13.21
C PHE A 55 1.12 -4.45 -13.76
N MET A 56 2.43 -4.69 -13.76
CA MET A 56 3.42 -3.75 -14.30
C MET A 56 3.54 -3.84 -15.83
N ALA A 57 2.83 -4.80 -16.46
CA ALA A 57 2.88 -5.08 -17.89
C ALA A 57 4.32 -5.24 -18.44
N LEU A 58 5.17 -5.95 -17.68
CA LEU A 58 6.59 -6.10 -18.01
C LEU A 58 6.77 -6.73 -19.40
N THR A 59 7.63 -6.14 -20.22
CA THR A 59 7.88 -6.63 -21.58
C THR A 59 8.92 -7.76 -21.62
N ASP A 60 9.75 -7.85 -20.58
CA ASP A 60 10.79 -8.86 -20.40
C ASP A 60 10.73 -9.50 -19.01
N GLU A 61 11.31 -10.69 -18.88
CA GLU A 61 11.46 -11.36 -17.57
C GLU A 61 12.50 -10.63 -16.71
N PRO A 62 12.18 -10.32 -15.44
CA PRO A 62 13.15 -9.77 -14.51
C PRO A 62 14.37 -10.69 -14.35
N ASP A 63 15.55 -10.10 -14.19
CA ASP A 63 16.74 -10.86 -13.83
C ASP A 63 16.66 -11.43 -12.40
N GLN A 64 17.61 -12.29 -12.03
CA GLN A 64 17.61 -12.91 -10.71
C GLN A 64 17.68 -11.87 -9.58
N ALA A 65 18.46 -10.80 -9.76
CA ALA A 65 18.62 -9.77 -8.75
C ALA A 65 17.32 -8.98 -8.51
N THR A 66 16.56 -8.72 -9.57
CA THR A 66 15.24 -8.07 -9.51
C THR A 66 14.19 -9.00 -8.96
N THR A 67 14.23 -10.27 -9.34
CA THR A 67 13.36 -11.31 -8.77
C THR A 67 13.57 -11.42 -7.25
N ASP A 68 14.81 -11.53 -6.78
CA ASP A 68 15.13 -11.59 -5.36
C ASP A 68 14.65 -10.33 -4.62
N ALA A 69 14.87 -9.15 -5.21
CA ALA A 69 14.39 -7.89 -4.65
C ALA A 69 12.86 -7.83 -4.53
N LEU A 70 12.12 -8.34 -5.53
CA LEU A 70 10.65 -8.42 -5.49
C LEU A 70 10.16 -9.37 -4.39
N LEU A 71 10.86 -10.48 -4.16
CA LEU A 71 10.52 -11.41 -3.07
C LEU A 71 10.78 -10.79 -1.70
N ASP A 72 11.87 -10.03 -1.57
CA ASP A 72 12.19 -9.30 -0.34
C ASP A 72 11.22 -8.15 -0.12
N PHE A 73 10.77 -7.46 -1.17
CA PHE A 73 9.72 -6.44 -1.12
C PHE A 73 8.43 -7.02 -0.54
N LEU A 74 7.97 -8.17 -1.06
CA LEU A 74 6.81 -8.89 -0.53
C LEU A 74 6.93 -9.16 0.98
N LYS A 75 8.08 -9.70 1.41
CA LYS A 75 8.33 -10.06 2.81
C LYS A 75 8.34 -8.82 3.70
N GLN A 76 9.01 -7.76 3.28
CA GLN A 76 9.15 -6.52 4.03
C GLN A 76 7.81 -5.80 4.18
N THR A 77 7.06 -5.61 3.08
CA THR A 77 5.74 -4.95 3.13
C THR A 77 4.78 -5.72 4.03
N ARG A 78 4.76 -7.06 3.94
CA ARG A 78 3.92 -7.89 4.82
C ARG A 78 4.31 -7.75 6.29
N GLY A 79 5.61 -7.80 6.60
CA GLY A 79 6.11 -7.62 7.97
C GLY A 79 5.75 -6.25 8.54
N GLN A 80 5.97 -5.18 7.77
CA GLN A 80 5.64 -3.81 8.16
C GLN A 80 4.14 -3.60 8.42
N LEU A 81 3.27 -4.13 7.55
CA LEU A 81 1.82 -4.08 7.75
C LEU A 81 1.37 -4.87 8.99
N GLY A 82 2.02 -6.01 9.26
CA GLY A 82 1.80 -6.82 10.46
C GLY A 82 2.40 -6.26 11.75
N GLY A 83 3.09 -5.12 11.70
CA GLY A 83 3.76 -4.53 12.86
C GLY A 83 5.04 -5.26 13.28
N GLU A 84 5.60 -6.12 12.43
CA GLU A 84 6.87 -6.81 12.67
C GLU A 84 8.05 -5.89 12.32
N GLY A 85 8.74 -5.40 13.34
CA GLY A 85 10.00 -4.68 13.18
C GLY A 85 9.85 -3.16 12.99
N PHE A 86 9.77 -2.70 11.74
CA PHE A 86 9.86 -1.27 11.39
C PHE A 86 8.50 -0.66 11.03
N SER A 87 8.42 0.66 11.11
CA SER A 87 7.26 1.41 10.64
C SER A 87 7.05 1.20 9.14
N PHE A 88 5.79 0.94 8.76
CA PHE A 88 5.37 0.99 7.36
C PHE A 88 5.53 2.41 6.81
N VAL A 89 6.12 2.51 5.61
CA VAL A 89 6.37 3.77 4.90
C VAL A 89 5.88 3.63 3.46
N LEU A 90 5.18 4.66 2.97
CA LEU A 90 4.74 4.73 1.59
C LEU A 90 5.94 4.89 0.66
N LEU A 91 6.00 4.11 -0.41
CA LEU A 91 7.02 4.20 -1.44
C LEU A 91 6.66 5.36 -2.38
N LEU A 92 7.06 6.56 -2.00
CA LEU A 92 6.81 7.80 -2.73
C LEU A 92 8.14 8.48 -3.09
N PRO A 93 8.17 9.35 -4.12
CA PRO A 93 9.35 10.14 -4.44
C PRO A 93 9.81 11.00 -3.27
N ASP A 94 11.12 11.25 -3.18
CA ASP A 94 11.71 12.09 -2.13
C ASP A 94 11.25 13.56 -2.20
N ASP A 95 11.45 14.32 -1.11
CA ASP A 95 10.99 15.70 -0.94
C ASP A 95 11.70 16.75 -1.82
N ASP A 96 12.75 16.32 -2.54
CA ASP A 96 13.42 17.12 -3.57
C ASP A 96 12.73 17.06 -4.94
N GLN A 97 11.80 16.13 -5.14
CA GLN A 97 10.93 16.06 -6.31
C GLN A 97 9.80 17.09 -6.26
N SER A 98 9.23 17.42 -7.41
CA SER A 98 8.15 18.40 -7.48
C SER A 98 6.93 17.94 -6.69
N MET A 99 6.14 18.89 -6.18
CA MET A 99 4.87 18.57 -5.51
C MET A 99 3.93 17.79 -6.44
N SER A 100 3.91 18.16 -7.73
CA SER A 100 3.12 17.47 -8.74
C SER A 100 3.48 15.99 -8.86
N GLU A 101 4.77 15.65 -8.97
CA GLU A 101 5.24 14.26 -9.03
C GLU A 101 4.90 13.47 -7.77
N ARG A 102 5.02 14.09 -6.59
CA ARG A 102 4.68 13.44 -5.31
C ARG A 102 3.18 13.20 -5.14
N VAL A 103 2.34 14.15 -5.55
CA VAL A 103 0.88 14.02 -5.57
C VAL A 103 0.46 12.94 -6.56
N GLU A 104 1.05 12.93 -7.76
CA GLU A 104 0.80 11.89 -8.76
C GLU A 104 1.17 10.50 -8.21
N ALA A 105 2.34 10.34 -7.60
CA ALA A 105 2.74 9.06 -7.02
C ALA A 105 1.82 8.61 -5.88
N LEU A 106 1.31 9.52 -5.04
CA LEU A 106 0.34 9.19 -3.99
C LEU A 106 -1.02 8.78 -4.57
N SER A 107 -1.47 9.44 -5.64
CA SER A 107 -2.66 9.07 -6.40
C SER A 107 -2.52 7.67 -7.01
N GLN A 108 -1.38 7.41 -7.68
CA GLN A 108 -1.03 6.10 -8.22
C GLN A 108 -0.96 5.03 -7.11
N TRP A 109 -0.40 5.35 -5.94
CA TRP A 109 -0.39 4.45 -4.79
C TRP A 109 -1.81 4.03 -4.38
N CYS A 110 -2.73 5.00 -4.27
CA CYS A 110 -4.13 4.72 -3.95
C CYS A 110 -4.83 3.89 -5.04
N HIS A 111 -4.56 4.19 -6.31
CA HIS A 111 -5.08 3.41 -7.44
C HIS A 111 -4.59 1.95 -7.40
N GLY A 112 -3.29 1.76 -7.14
CA GLY A 112 -2.69 0.44 -6.91
C GLY A 112 -3.41 -0.29 -5.78
N PHE A 113 -3.58 0.37 -4.62
CA PHE A 113 -4.26 -0.22 -3.47
C PHE A 113 -5.67 -0.72 -3.81
N LEU A 114 -6.49 0.12 -4.46
CA LEU A 114 -7.84 -0.25 -4.87
C LEU A 114 -7.83 -1.46 -5.83
N SER A 115 -6.90 -1.47 -6.79
CA SER A 115 -6.73 -2.58 -7.74
C SER A 115 -6.37 -3.88 -7.02
N GLY A 116 -5.39 -3.84 -6.11
CA GLY A 116 -4.97 -4.98 -5.31
C GLY A 116 -6.06 -5.49 -4.37
N PHE A 117 -6.77 -4.58 -3.72
CA PHE A 117 -7.88 -4.89 -2.81
C PHE A 117 -9.01 -5.59 -3.56
N GLY A 118 -9.42 -5.07 -4.73
CA GLY A 118 -10.43 -5.69 -5.58
C GLY A 118 -10.06 -7.10 -6.05
N ALA A 119 -8.76 -7.38 -6.22
CA ALA A 119 -8.25 -8.71 -6.61
C ALA A 119 -7.92 -9.64 -5.41
N SER A 120 -8.06 -9.16 -4.18
CA SER A 120 -7.56 -9.86 -2.99
C SER A 120 -8.44 -11.03 -2.53
N GLY A 121 -9.72 -11.01 -2.88
CA GLY A 121 -10.73 -11.90 -2.30
C GLY A 121 -11.26 -11.44 -0.93
N ALA A 122 -10.86 -10.26 -0.44
CA ALA A 122 -11.25 -9.75 0.88
C ALA A 122 -12.76 -9.54 1.02
N VAL A 123 -13.41 -9.05 -0.05
CA VAL A 123 -14.86 -8.82 -0.09
C VAL A 123 -15.65 -10.12 0.01
N GLU A 124 -15.11 -11.22 -0.53
CA GLU A 124 -15.71 -12.55 -0.46
C GLU A 124 -15.47 -13.25 0.88
N GLN A 125 -14.43 -12.85 1.62
CA GLN A 125 -14.02 -13.48 2.88
C GLN A 125 -14.62 -12.83 4.14
N GLY A 126 -15.08 -11.58 4.06
CA GLY A 126 -15.62 -10.84 5.20
C GLY A 126 -16.61 -9.76 4.80
N GLU A 127 -17.23 -9.11 5.79
CA GLU A 127 -18.08 -7.96 5.53
C GLU A 127 -17.23 -6.70 5.40
N VAL A 128 -17.26 -6.07 4.22
CA VAL A 128 -16.86 -4.67 4.05
C VAL A 128 -17.83 -3.83 4.87
N ASN A 129 -17.42 -3.45 6.07
CA ASN A 129 -18.21 -2.58 6.93
C ASN A 129 -18.19 -1.13 6.38
N PRO A 130 -19.04 -0.23 6.89
CA PRO A 130 -19.08 1.16 6.44
C PRO A 130 -17.73 1.88 6.54
N ASP A 131 -16.96 1.67 7.61
CA ASP A 131 -15.67 2.33 7.81
C ASP A 131 -14.64 1.92 6.72
N ILE A 132 -14.64 0.64 6.32
CA ILE A 132 -13.82 0.15 5.22
C ILE A 132 -14.30 0.75 3.90
N ALA A 133 -15.61 0.80 3.66
CA ALA A 133 -16.17 1.39 2.44
C ALA A 133 -15.82 2.88 2.30
N ASP A 134 -15.95 3.66 3.38
CA ASP A 134 -15.61 5.07 3.43
C ASP A 134 -14.11 5.28 3.13
N THR A 135 -13.24 4.44 3.70
CA THR A 135 -11.79 4.50 3.42
C THR A 135 -11.47 4.21 1.95
N LEU A 136 -12.16 3.24 1.33
CA LEU A 136 -11.99 2.93 -0.09
C LEU A 136 -12.53 4.05 -0.99
N GLU A 137 -13.61 4.73 -0.59
CA GLU A 137 -14.14 5.91 -1.27
C GLU A 137 -13.17 7.09 -1.18
N ASP A 138 -12.55 7.32 -0.03
CA ASP A 138 -11.51 8.34 0.14
C ASP A 138 -10.30 8.07 -0.76
N PHE A 139 -9.84 6.82 -0.85
CA PHE A 139 -8.77 6.46 -1.79
C PHE A 139 -9.19 6.73 -3.24
N SER A 140 -10.44 6.42 -3.59
CA SER A 140 -10.97 6.73 -4.92
C SER A 140 -11.07 8.24 -5.18
N ALA A 141 -11.30 9.06 -4.16
CA ALA A 141 -11.29 10.51 -4.27
C ALA A 141 -9.86 11.05 -4.49
N ILE A 142 -8.86 10.48 -3.79
CA ILE A 142 -7.44 10.84 -3.97
C ILE A 142 -6.98 10.52 -5.40
N VAL A 143 -7.42 9.40 -5.98
CA VAL A 143 -7.10 9.03 -7.37
C VAL A 143 -7.57 10.08 -8.39
N GLN A 144 -8.62 10.83 -8.07
CA GLN A 144 -9.20 11.85 -8.96
C GLN A 144 -8.57 13.23 -8.78
N ILE A 145 -7.60 13.40 -7.88
CA ILE A 145 -6.92 14.67 -7.67
C ILE A 145 -6.06 14.98 -8.91
N GLU A 146 -6.35 16.12 -9.54
CA GLU A 146 -5.49 16.70 -10.57
C GLU A 146 -4.41 17.55 -9.88
N SER A 147 -3.15 17.37 -10.30
CA SER A 147 -2.03 18.18 -9.82
C SER A 147 -2.09 19.58 -10.43
N ASP A 148 -2.71 20.53 -9.73
CA ASP A 148 -2.65 21.95 -10.11
C ASP A 148 -1.48 22.66 -9.39
N ASP A 149 -0.62 23.31 -10.17
CA ASP A 149 0.70 23.88 -9.80
C ASP A 149 0.68 25.08 -8.82
N ASN A 150 -0.39 25.31 -8.05
CA ASN A 150 -0.72 26.66 -7.56
C ASN A 150 -0.98 26.79 -6.05
N ASP A 151 -0.04 26.37 -5.18
CA ASP A 151 0.38 27.09 -3.94
C ASP A 151 1.39 26.28 -3.11
N ALA A 152 2.67 26.69 -3.05
CA ALA A 152 3.76 25.82 -2.59
C ALA A 152 3.91 25.62 -1.07
N ALA A 153 3.33 26.48 -0.22
CA ALA A 153 3.57 26.42 1.24
C ALA A 153 2.45 25.71 2.02
N SER A 154 1.18 25.86 1.63
CA SER A 154 0.09 25.05 2.20
C SER A 154 0.13 23.62 1.67
N ALA A 155 0.51 23.44 0.39
CA ALA A 155 0.54 22.14 -0.26
C ALA A 155 1.45 21.12 0.44
N GLU A 156 2.55 21.53 1.06
CA GLU A 156 3.45 20.56 1.73
C GLU A 156 2.82 19.99 3.00
N SER A 157 2.20 20.83 3.83
CA SER A 157 1.52 20.36 5.04
C SER A 157 0.32 19.49 4.67
N ASP A 158 -0.46 19.91 3.67
CA ASP A 158 -1.63 19.18 3.19
C ASP A 158 -1.21 17.81 2.62
N PHE A 159 -0.13 17.77 1.81
CA PHE A 159 0.41 16.53 1.27
C PHE A 159 0.85 15.57 2.37
N ILE A 160 1.59 16.04 3.37
CA ILE A 160 2.05 15.20 4.50
C ILE A 160 0.84 14.64 5.26
N GLU A 161 -0.20 15.44 5.49
CA GLU A 161 -1.42 15.00 6.16
C GLU A 161 -2.14 13.90 5.37
N VAL A 162 -2.33 14.10 4.06
CA VAL A 162 -2.98 13.11 3.19
C VAL A 162 -2.14 11.84 3.05
N ALA A 163 -0.82 11.96 2.91
CA ALA A 163 0.08 10.80 2.85
C ALA A 163 0.05 10.01 4.16
N GLU A 164 0.01 10.68 5.31
CA GLU A 164 -0.11 10.02 6.62
C GLU A 164 -1.48 9.36 6.80
N TYR A 165 -2.56 10.01 6.33
CA TYR A 165 -3.89 9.40 6.28
C TYR A 165 -3.87 8.10 5.47
N VAL A 166 -3.35 8.12 4.23
CA VAL A 166 -3.23 6.94 3.36
C VAL A 166 -2.44 5.83 4.04
N ARG A 167 -1.30 6.18 4.66
CA ARG A 167 -0.44 5.23 5.39
C ARG A 167 -1.18 4.55 6.55
N MET A 168 -1.90 5.31 7.36
CA MET A 168 -2.64 4.80 8.52
C MET A 168 -3.87 3.99 8.09
N SER A 169 -4.56 4.41 7.04
CA SER A 169 -5.67 3.68 6.44
C SER A 169 -5.23 2.32 5.89
N ALA A 170 -4.10 2.25 5.20
CA ALA A 170 -3.53 0.99 4.72
C ALA A 170 -3.24 -0.02 5.85
N LEU A 171 -2.65 0.46 6.95
CA LEU A 171 -2.41 -0.35 8.16
C LEU A 171 -3.71 -0.82 8.79
N THR A 172 -4.68 0.08 8.93
CA THR A 172 -5.99 -0.22 9.54
C THR A 172 -6.76 -1.25 8.72
N LEU A 173 -6.78 -1.10 7.39
CA LEU A 173 -7.41 -2.05 6.49
C LEU A 173 -6.74 -3.41 6.57
N TYR A 174 -5.41 -3.49 6.51
CA TYR A 174 -4.70 -4.76 6.67
C TYR A 174 -5.06 -5.45 7.99
N GLN A 175 -5.06 -4.71 9.10
CA GLN A 175 -5.43 -5.22 10.42
C GLN A 175 -6.90 -5.66 10.50
N ALA A 176 -7.83 -4.96 9.85
CA ALA A 176 -9.24 -5.35 9.85
C ALA A 176 -9.48 -6.75 9.26
N PHE A 177 -8.65 -7.17 8.31
CA PHE A 177 -8.75 -8.50 7.68
C PHE A 177 -7.79 -9.56 8.25
N HIS A 178 -6.80 -9.16 9.06
CA HIS A 178 -5.80 -10.07 9.66
C HIS A 178 -5.85 -10.14 11.19
N GLY A 179 -6.58 -9.24 11.83
CA GLY A 179 -6.74 -9.16 13.27
C GLY A 179 -7.69 -10.24 13.78
N SER A 180 -7.15 -11.17 14.56
CA SER A 180 -7.96 -12.03 15.42
C SER A 180 -8.35 -11.28 16.69
N ASP A 181 -9.41 -10.45 16.64
CA ASP A 181 -10.12 -9.96 17.84
C ASP A 181 -11.53 -9.44 17.50
N ASN A 182 -12.48 -10.37 17.38
CA ASN A 182 -13.85 -10.07 17.81
C ASN A 182 -13.84 -10.15 19.35
N PRO A 183 -13.99 -9.06 20.12
CA PRO A 183 -14.16 -9.18 21.55
C PRO A 183 -15.43 -10.01 21.78
N ALA A 184 -15.27 -11.22 22.31
CA ALA A 184 -16.39 -12.08 22.65
C ALA A 184 -17.42 -11.26 23.44
N PRO A 185 -18.73 -11.34 23.10
CA PRO A 185 -19.73 -10.56 23.79
C PRO A 185 -19.64 -10.85 25.27
N ILE A 186 -19.36 -9.80 26.05
CA ILE A 186 -19.32 -9.86 27.51
C ILE A 186 -20.72 -10.30 27.94
N SER A 187 -20.88 -11.58 28.23
CA SER A 187 -22.13 -12.09 28.77
C SER A 187 -22.33 -11.39 30.13
N PRO A 188 -23.44 -10.68 30.34
CA PRO A 188 -23.69 -10.07 31.64
C PRO A 188 -23.81 -11.22 32.65
N ASP A 189 -22.86 -11.25 33.57
CA ASP A 189 -22.87 -12.21 34.67
C ASP A 189 -24.21 -12.06 35.40
N SER A 190 -25.03 -13.11 35.32
CA SER A 190 -26.31 -13.21 36.03
C SER A 190 -26.01 -13.53 37.49
N GLY A 191 -25.31 -12.60 38.16
CA GLY A 191 -25.14 -12.58 39.60
C GLY A 191 -26.45 -12.10 40.24
N THR A 192 -27.39 -13.03 40.39
CA THR A 192 -28.57 -12.85 41.22
C THR A 192 -28.10 -12.69 42.67
N LEU A 193 -28.15 -11.47 43.20
CA LEU A 193 -28.02 -11.22 44.64
C LEU A 193 -29.35 -11.63 45.31
N HIS A 194 -29.35 -12.79 45.96
CA HIS A 194 -30.29 -13.15 47.02
C HIS A 194 -29.60 -13.02 48.38
#